data_AF-A0A2W6ZVI2-F1
#
_entry.id   AF-A0A2W6ZVI2-F1
#
_cell.length_a   1.000
_cell.length_b   1.000
_cell.length_c   1.000
_cell.angle_alpha   90.00
_cell.angle_beta   90.00
_cell.angle_gamma   90.00
#
_symmetry.space_group_name_H-M   'P 1'
#
loop_
_entity.id
_entity.type
_entity.pdbx_description
1 polymer ?
#
loop_
_entity_poly.entity_id
_entity_poly.type
_entity_poly.pdbx_seq_one_letter_code
_entity_poly.pdbx_strand_id
1 'polypeptide(L)'
;MTTAAVVLAGLAAAPVARAQQFGQQPIDPTLTVAIATPVRDGALHNLMILEQIPNQRQCWQEQGQGGGPVVVDPLLLNFDFTGACDRKTDSNGYSVRVNGQDLGVHYRLEISTRQNDLVLFARPTRDRSAPPIEIGRTHG
;
A
#
# COMPACT_ATOMS: atom_id res chain seq x y z
N MET A 1 -52.68 -42.90 29.51
CA MET A 1 -51.68 -43.01 28.44
C MET A 1 -51.35 -41.59 27.99
N THR A 2 -50.19 -41.06 28.36
CA THR A 2 -49.77 -39.69 28.02
C THR A 2 -48.73 -39.75 26.90
N THR A 3 -49.09 -39.26 25.72
CA THR A 3 -48.21 -39.11 24.55
C THR A 3 -47.41 -37.81 24.69
N ALA A 4 -46.09 -37.93 24.78
CA ALA A 4 -45.18 -36.79 24.70
C ALA A 4 -44.84 -36.52 23.21
N ALA A 5 -45.10 -35.29 22.75
CA ALA A 5 -44.72 -34.83 21.42
C ALA A 5 -43.30 -34.22 21.47
N VAL A 6 -42.37 -34.77 20.69
CA VAL A 6 -41.02 -34.23 20.52
C VAL A 6 -41.05 -33.23 19.36
N VAL A 7 -40.80 -31.96 19.66
CA VAL A 7 -40.64 -30.91 18.65
C VAL A 7 -39.18 -30.87 18.22
N LEU A 8 -38.91 -31.29 16.98
CA LEU A 8 -37.58 -31.23 16.37
C LEU A 8 -37.36 -29.81 15.83
N ALA A 9 -36.60 -29.00 16.55
CA ALA A 9 -36.21 -27.66 16.08
C ALA A 9 -35.21 -27.80 14.91
N GLY A 10 -35.60 -27.32 13.72
CA GLY A 10 -34.75 -27.32 12.53
C GLY A 10 -33.55 -26.40 12.70
N LEU A 11 -32.34 -26.94 12.53
CA LEU A 11 -31.10 -26.17 12.42
C LEU A 11 -31.13 -25.39 11.10
N ALA A 12 -31.39 -24.09 11.15
CA ALA A 12 -31.20 -23.21 10.01
C ALA A 12 -29.71 -23.15 9.65
N ALA A 13 -29.35 -23.59 8.45
CA ALA A 13 -27.98 -23.47 7.95
C ALA A 13 -27.64 -21.98 7.79
N ALA A 14 -26.63 -21.52 8.52
CA ALA A 14 -26.12 -20.15 8.37
C ALA A 14 -25.52 -19.98 6.95
N PRO A 15 -25.69 -18.80 6.32
CA PRO A 15 -25.09 -18.55 5.01
C PRO A 15 -23.57 -18.64 5.11
N VAL A 16 -22.97 -19.46 4.25
CA VAL A 16 -21.51 -19.58 4.15
C VAL A 16 -20.98 -18.31 3.51
N ALA A 17 -20.22 -17.51 4.27
CA ALA A 17 -19.56 -16.33 3.74
C ALA A 17 -18.57 -16.76 2.64
N ARG A 18 -18.81 -16.34 1.40
CA ARG A 18 -17.84 -16.51 0.31
C ARG A 18 -16.83 -15.37 0.41
N ALA A 19 -15.59 -15.70 0.73
CA ALA A 19 -14.49 -14.78 0.60
C ALA A 19 -14.39 -14.33 -0.86
N GLN A 20 -14.74 -13.08 -1.16
CA GLN A 20 -14.43 -12.50 -2.46
C GLN A 20 -12.91 -12.33 -2.51
N GLN A 21 -12.26 -13.10 -3.36
CA GLN A 21 -10.84 -12.93 -3.63
C GLN A 21 -10.70 -11.67 -4.48
N PHE A 22 -10.32 -10.55 -3.86
CA PHE A 22 -9.96 -9.34 -4.59
C PHE A 22 -8.78 -9.67 -5.50
N GLY A 23 -9.01 -9.52 -6.81
CA GLY A 23 -7.96 -9.70 -7.83
C GLY A 23 -6.86 -8.65 -7.70
N GLN A 24 -5.85 -8.78 -8.56
CA GLN A 24 -4.82 -7.76 -8.71
C GLN A 24 -4.87 -7.25 -10.15
N GLN A 25 -4.86 -5.93 -10.33
CA GLN A 25 -4.75 -5.30 -11.62
C GLN A 25 -3.37 -4.63 -11.69
N PRO A 26 -2.52 -4.99 -12.69
CA PRO A 26 -1.28 -4.26 -12.92
C PRO A 26 -1.58 -2.80 -13.24
N ILE A 27 -0.77 -1.90 -12.67
CA ILE A 27 -0.74 -0.48 -13.03
C ILE A 27 0.44 -0.22 -13.97
N ASP A 28 0.35 0.83 -14.78
CA ASP A 28 1.42 1.20 -15.69
C ASP A 28 2.58 1.84 -14.91
N PRO A 29 3.78 1.22 -14.88
CA PRO A 29 4.92 1.74 -14.13
C PRO A 29 5.48 3.04 -14.73
N THR A 30 5.19 3.36 -15.99
CA THR A 30 5.61 4.63 -16.62
C THR A 30 4.74 5.81 -16.22
N LEU A 31 3.54 5.51 -15.68
CA LEU A 31 2.56 6.49 -15.20
C LEU A 31 2.41 6.48 -13.68
N THR A 32 3.26 5.73 -12.97
CA THR A 32 3.19 5.59 -11.52
C THR A 32 4.53 5.91 -10.89
N VAL A 33 4.54 6.68 -9.81
CA VAL A 33 5.74 6.93 -8.99
C VAL A 33 5.45 6.67 -7.52
N ALA A 34 6.39 5.99 -6.85
CA ALA A 34 6.41 5.83 -5.40
C ALA A 34 7.39 6.83 -4.79
N ILE A 35 6.93 7.59 -3.80
CA ILE A 35 7.63 8.74 -3.24
C ILE A 35 7.75 8.56 -1.73
N ALA A 36 8.96 8.76 -1.21
CA ALA A 36 9.21 8.85 0.22
C ALA A 36 8.97 10.30 0.68
N THR A 37 7.78 10.58 1.21
CA THR A 37 7.43 11.94 1.67
C THR A 37 7.97 12.15 3.08
N PRO A 38 8.87 13.12 3.33
CA PRO A 38 9.39 13.38 4.66
C PRO A 38 8.28 13.88 5.59
N VAL A 39 8.27 13.38 6.81
CA VAL A 39 7.38 13.80 7.90
C VAL A 39 8.19 14.00 9.18
N ARG A 40 7.62 14.68 10.18
CA ARG A 40 8.30 14.95 11.47
C ARG A 40 9.68 15.61 11.25
N ASP A 41 9.70 16.71 10.50
CA ASP A 41 10.91 17.47 10.15
C ASP A 41 11.98 16.63 9.43
N GLY A 42 11.56 15.62 8.66
CA GLY A 42 12.46 14.74 7.90
C GLY A 42 13.00 13.55 8.68
N ALA A 43 12.63 13.39 9.96
CA ALA A 43 13.06 12.25 10.76
C ALA A 43 12.44 10.92 10.32
N LEU A 44 11.25 10.96 9.69
CA LEU A 44 10.52 9.80 9.21
C LEU A 44 10.00 10.05 7.78
N HIS A 45 9.60 8.98 7.09
CA HIS A 45 9.04 9.07 5.74
C HIS A 45 7.74 8.27 5.64
N ASN A 46 6.74 8.86 4.99
CA ASN A 46 5.53 8.17 4.55
C ASN A 46 5.67 7.73 3.09
N LEU A 47 5.03 6.63 2.73
CA LEU A 47 4.88 6.21 1.34
C LEU A 47 3.72 6.97 0.71
N MET A 48 4.02 7.72 -0.35
CA MET A 48 3.03 8.25 -1.27
C MET A 48 3.17 7.55 -2.62
N ILE A 49 2.05 7.19 -3.25
CA ILE A 49 2.02 6.73 -4.64
C ILE A 49 1.16 7.72 -5.42
N LEU A 50 1.69 8.16 -6.56
CA LEU A 50 0.97 8.95 -7.54
C LEU A 50 0.83 8.15 -8.82
N GLU A 51 -0.38 8.10 -9.36
CA GLU A 51 -0.68 7.56 -10.68
C GLU A 51 -1.20 8.70 -11.56
N GLN A 52 -0.65 8.83 -12.76
CA GLN A 52 -1.06 9.81 -13.75
C GLN A 52 -2.02 9.19 -14.75
N ILE A 53 -3.15 9.85 -14.96
CA ILE A 53 -4.09 9.44 -16.01
C ILE A 53 -3.49 9.83 -17.38
N PRO A 54 -3.43 8.91 -18.36
CA PRO A 54 -2.86 9.19 -19.67
C PRO A 54 -3.47 10.43 -20.34
N ASN A 55 -2.65 11.20 -21.06
CA ASN A 55 -3.03 12.41 -21.79
C ASN A 55 -3.58 13.55 -20.91
N GLN A 56 -3.37 13.50 -19.60
CA GLN A 56 -3.69 14.58 -18.67
C GLN A 56 -2.45 15.41 -18.30
N ARG A 57 -2.68 16.46 -17.50
CA ARG A 57 -1.58 17.26 -16.95
C ARG A 57 -0.69 16.41 -16.04
N GLN A 58 0.61 16.70 -16.09
CA GLN A 58 1.61 15.95 -15.36
C GLN A 58 1.46 16.07 -13.84
N CYS A 59 1.54 14.94 -13.14
CA CYS A 59 1.24 14.84 -11.70
C CYS A 59 2.48 15.08 -10.80
N TRP A 60 3.68 14.82 -11.33
CA TRP A 60 4.95 15.04 -10.63
C TRP A 60 6.04 15.44 -11.62
N GLN A 61 7.10 16.06 -11.13
CA GLN A 61 8.33 16.25 -11.88
C GLN A 61 9.51 15.67 -11.10
N GLU A 62 10.49 15.12 -11.81
CA GLU A 62 11.76 14.72 -11.22
C GLU A 62 12.73 15.90 -11.29
N GLN A 63 13.35 16.25 -10.17
CA GLN A 63 14.39 17.26 -10.11
C GLN A 63 15.76 16.58 -10.15
N GLY A 64 16.69 17.22 -10.86
CA GLY A 64 17.93 16.63 -11.40
C GLY A 64 18.83 15.85 -10.42
N GLN A 65 19.74 15.09 -11.02
CA GLN A 65 20.59 14.09 -10.36
C GLN A 65 21.77 14.74 -9.63
N GLY A 66 21.70 14.77 -8.30
CA GLY A 66 22.89 14.81 -7.44
C GLY A 66 23.34 13.38 -7.12
N GLY A 67 24.46 13.19 -6.43
CA GLY A 67 24.92 11.86 -5.96
C GLY A 67 24.06 11.25 -4.84
N GLY A 68 22.76 11.54 -4.82
CA GLY A 68 21.75 11.13 -3.84
C GLY A 68 20.43 10.74 -4.51
N PRO A 69 19.32 10.61 -3.77
CA PRO A 69 18.04 10.15 -4.33
C PRO A 69 17.48 11.14 -5.33
N VAL A 70 16.79 10.63 -6.35
CA VAL A 70 16.00 11.49 -7.24
C VAL A 70 14.92 12.19 -6.41
N VAL A 71 14.93 13.52 -6.44
CA VAL A 71 13.91 14.32 -5.77
C VAL A 71 12.69 14.39 -6.65
N VAL A 72 11.56 13.90 -6.16
CA VAL A 72 10.27 13.96 -6.87
C VAL A 72 9.42 15.07 -6.27
N ASP A 73 8.97 16.00 -7.11
CA ASP A 73 8.12 17.13 -6.74
C ASP A 73 6.67 16.89 -7.21
N PRO A 74 5.70 16.64 -6.29
CA PRO A 74 4.28 16.51 -6.61
C PRO A 74 3.67 17.85 -7.03
N LEU A 75 3.13 17.92 -8.24
CA LEU A 75 2.58 19.16 -8.82
C LEU A 75 1.12 19.44 -8.42
N LEU A 76 0.60 18.72 -7.43
CA LEU A 76 -0.82 18.65 -7.10
C LEU A 76 -1.38 19.94 -6.48
N LEU A 77 -0.51 20.87 -6.07
CA LEU A 77 -0.90 22.19 -5.58
C LEU A 77 -0.95 23.23 -6.70
N ASN A 78 -0.48 22.88 -7.90
CA ASN A 78 -0.36 23.82 -9.02
C ASN A 78 -1.59 23.83 -9.94
N PHE A 79 -2.53 22.88 -9.75
CA PHE A 79 -3.77 22.76 -10.50
C PHE A 79 -4.78 21.85 -9.80
N ASP A 80 -6.04 21.86 -10.26
CA ASP A 80 -7.04 20.86 -9.84
C ASP A 80 -6.71 19.50 -10.46
N PHE A 81 -6.18 18.60 -9.64
CA PHE A 81 -5.76 17.27 -10.07
C PHE A 81 -6.92 16.26 -10.19
N THR A 82 -8.16 16.66 -9.88
CA THR A 82 -9.34 15.78 -9.94
C THR A 82 -9.50 15.18 -11.34
N GLY A 83 -9.42 13.85 -11.45
CA GLY A 83 -9.50 13.12 -12.72
C GLY A 83 -8.21 13.13 -13.56
N ALA A 84 -7.16 13.82 -13.12
CA ALA A 84 -5.85 13.83 -13.77
C ALA A 84 -4.81 12.98 -13.03
N CYS A 85 -4.89 12.94 -11.70
CA CYS A 85 -3.97 12.20 -10.85
C CYS A 85 -4.74 11.38 -9.81
N ASP A 86 -4.36 10.12 -9.61
CA ASP A 86 -4.71 9.40 -8.39
C ASP A 86 -3.57 9.56 -7.38
N ARG A 87 -3.91 9.97 -6.16
CA ARG A 87 -2.97 10.19 -5.07
C ARG A 87 -3.35 9.34 -3.87
N LYS A 88 -2.35 8.67 -3.32
CA LYS A 88 -2.45 7.87 -2.11
C LYS A 88 -1.28 8.18 -1.19
N THR A 89 -1.53 8.79 -0.02
CA THR A 89 -0.48 9.48 0.76
C THR A 89 -0.07 8.83 2.09
N ASP A 90 -0.66 7.69 2.44
CA ASP A 90 -0.38 7.02 3.72
C ASP A 90 0.02 5.57 3.48
N SER A 91 1.18 5.17 4.02
CA SER A 91 1.66 3.79 4.06
C SER A 91 0.63 2.82 4.64
N ASN A 92 -0.24 3.28 5.56
CA ASN A 92 -1.29 2.47 6.18
C ASN A 92 -2.42 2.10 5.19
N GLY A 93 -2.51 2.80 4.06
CA GLY A 93 -3.47 2.48 2.99
C GLY A 93 -3.06 1.28 2.13
N TYR A 94 -1.94 0.64 2.44
CA TYR A 94 -1.34 -0.40 1.62
C TYR A 94 -1.01 -1.66 2.42
N SER A 95 -1.08 -2.80 1.74
CA SER A 95 -0.58 -4.08 2.21
C SER A 95 0.31 -4.72 1.13
N VAL A 96 1.12 -5.69 1.55
CA VAL A 96 1.90 -6.52 0.64
C VAL A 96 1.19 -7.84 0.45
N ARG A 97 1.16 -8.32 -0.80
CA ARG A 97 0.69 -9.67 -1.12
C ARG A 97 1.86 -10.51 -1.61
N VAL A 98 2.07 -11.67 -1.00
CA VAL A 98 3.12 -12.62 -1.39
C VAL A 98 2.46 -13.97 -1.64
N ASN A 99 2.74 -14.57 -2.80
CA ASN A 99 2.17 -15.88 -3.19
C ASN A 99 0.63 -15.95 -3.05
N GLY A 100 -0.06 -14.85 -3.38
CA GLY A 100 -1.52 -14.75 -3.29
C GLY A 100 -2.07 -14.46 -1.90
N GLN A 101 -1.24 -14.43 -0.85
CA GLN A 101 -1.66 -14.13 0.52
C GLN A 101 -1.43 -12.66 0.86
N ASP A 102 -2.49 -11.98 1.31
CA ASP A 102 -2.40 -10.61 1.85
C ASP A 102 -1.76 -10.62 3.25
N LEU A 103 -0.74 -9.80 3.43
CA LEU A 103 0.03 -9.69 4.66
C LEU A 103 -0.35 -8.49 5.53
N GLY A 104 -1.36 -7.69 5.17
CA GLY A 104 -1.68 -6.41 5.81
C GLY A 104 -1.96 -6.46 7.32
N VAL A 105 -2.38 -7.62 7.86
CA VAL A 105 -2.59 -7.80 9.32
C VAL A 105 -1.35 -8.31 10.07
N HIS A 106 -0.34 -8.77 9.34
CA HIS A 106 0.89 -9.38 9.86
C HIS A 106 2.13 -8.54 9.60
N TYR A 107 2.09 -7.66 8.61
CA TYR A 107 3.17 -6.80 8.19
C TYR A 107 2.67 -5.37 7.98
N ARG A 108 3.52 -4.38 8.28
CA ARG A 108 3.28 -2.97 7.97
C ARG A 108 4.35 -2.45 7.03
N LEU A 109 3.98 -1.52 6.17
CA LEU A 109 4.94 -0.80 5.35
C LEU A 109 5.71 0.23 6.18
N GLU A 110 7.01 0.31 5.95
CA GLU A 110 7.89 1.29 6.58
C GLU A 110 9.01 1.68 5.61
N ILE A 111 9.26 2.98 5.48
CA ILE A 111 10.45 3.49 4.81
C ILE A 111 11.52 3.74 5.88
N SER A 112 12.70 3.17 5.70
CA SER A 112 13.85 3.40 6.59
C SER A 112 15.07 3.85 5.80
N THR A 113 15.81 4.80 6.35
CA THR A 113 17.13 5.15 5.83
C THR A 113 18.12 4.00 6.08
N ARG A 114 18.89 3.68 5.05
CA ARG A 114 19.97 2.68 5.06
C ARG A 114 21.18 3.27 4.34
N GLN A 115 22.19 3.70 5.09
CA GLN A 115 23.34 4.41 4.54
C GLN A 115 22.86 5.68 3.80
N ASN A 116 23.05 5.75 2.49
CA ASN A 116 22.60 6.86 1.64
C ASN A 116 21.25 6.59 0.96
N ASP A 117 20.59 5.47 1.23
CA ASP A 117 19.38 5.05 0.50
C ASP A 117 18.12 5.14 1.39
N LEU A 118 16.95 5.32 0.76
CA LEU A 118 15.64 5.14 1.39
C LEU A 118 15.05 3.82 0.92
N VAL A 119 14.86 2.89 1.88
CA VAL A 119 14.39 1.54 1.57
C VAL A 119 12.97 1.33 2.10
N LEU A 120 12.07 0.88 1.23
CA LEU A 120 10.72 0.48 1.57
C LEU A 120 10.71 -0.99 2.01
N PHE A 121 10.29 -1.23 3.25
CA PHE A 121 10.16 -2.55 3.85
C PHE A 121 8.71 -2.92 4.15
N ALA A 122 8.38 -4.21 4.06
CA ALA A 122 7.32 -4.82 4.85
C ALA A 122 7.94 -5.36 6.14
N ARG A 123 7.60 -4.79 7.29
CA ARG A 123 8.08 -5.26 8.60
C ARG A 123 7.00 -6.05 9.33
N PRO A 124 7.32 -7.21 9.92
CA PRO A 124 6.35 -7.97 10.67
C PRO A 124 5.89 -7.19 11.92
N THR A 125 4.59 -7.24 12.20
CA THR A 125 3.97 -6.52 13.33
C THR A 125 3.75 -7.42 14.55
N ARG A 126 3.57 -8.74 14.34
CA ARG A 126 3.32 -9.72 15.40
C ARG A 126 4.56 -10.56 15.73
N ASP A 127 5.10 -11.24 14.74
CA ASP A 127 6.30 -12.07 14.89
C ASP A 127 7.56 -11.26 14.58
N ARG A 128 8.19 -10.70 15.61
CA ARG A 128 9.41 -9.90 15.46
C ARG A 128 10.65 -10.72 15.10
N SER A 129 10.56 -12.06 15.12
CA SER A 129 11.66 -12.93 14.68
C SER A 129 11.67 -13.14 13.17
N ALA A 130 10.55 -12.91 12.50
CA ALA A 130 10.48 -12.95 11.05
C ALA A 130 11.32 -11.82 10.43
N PRO A 131 12.00 -12.07 9.30
CA PRO A 131 12.79 -11.05 8.63
C PRO A 131 11.88 -10.00 7.96
N PRO A 132 12.31 -8.73 7.89
CA PRO A 132 11.66 -7.74 7.04
C PRO A 132 11.83 -8.12 5.56
N ILE A 133 10.83 -7.78 4.74
CA ILE A 133 10.87 -7.97 3.29
C ILE A 133 11.23 -6.62 2.66
N GLU A 134 12.33 -6.56 1.92
CA GLU A 134 12.66 -5.38 1.09
C GLU A 134 11.77 -5.37 -0.15
N ILE A 135 11.08 -4.26 -0.39
CA ILE A 135 10.17 -4.08 -1.52
C ILE A 135 10.85 -3.27 -2.63
N GLY A 136 11.60 -2.24 -2.25
CA GLY A 136 12.30 -1.36 -3.19
C GLY A 136 13.14 -0.31 -2.46
N ARG A 137 13.97 0.41 -3.22
CA ARG A 137 14.93 1.40 -2.72
C ARG A 137 15.17 2.51 -3.76
N THR A 138 15.68 3.67 -3.34
CA THR A 138 15.93 4.83 -4.21
C THR A 138 17.22 4.71 -5.02
N HIS A 139 18.14 3.81 -4.64
CA HIS A 139 19.41 3.55 -5.35
C HIS A 139 20.38 4.74 -5.40
N GLY A 140 20.35 5.58 -4.37
CA GLY A 140 21.11 6.81 -4.28
C GLY A 140 20.38 7.73 -3.36
#